data_AF-A0A6G0WAZ0-F1
#
_entry.id   AF-A0A6G0WAZ0-F1
#
_cell.length_a   1.000
_cell.length_b   1.000
_cell.length_c   1.000
_cell.angle_alpha   90.00
_cell.angle_beta   90.00
_cell.angle_gamma   90.00
#
_symmetry.space_group_name_H-M   'P 1'
#
loop_
_entity.id
_entity.type
_entity.pdbx_description
1 polymer ?
#
loop_
_entity_poly.entity_id
_entity_poly.type
_entity_poly.pdbx_seq_one_letter_code
_entity_poly.pdbx_strand_id
1 'polypeptide(L)' 'MVSEDPDIAVRAKLPPPIFMKGINYFPGFCTSLIELIEVDNFICKATADCLKIQTANPESYRLLIHYPKEHNAK' A
#
# COMPACT_ATOMS: atom_id res chain seq x y z
N MET A 1 20.96 -18.73 31.92
CA MET A 1 21.26 -17.44 31.27
C MET A 1 20.14 -17.20 30.27
N VAL A 2 19.63 -15.98 30.25
CA VAL A 2 18.36 -15.54 29.65
C VAL A 2 18.21 -15.95 28.18
N SER A 3 17.00 -16.37 27.82
CA SER A 3 16.54 -16.58 26.45
C SER A 3 16.67 -15.30 25.63
N GLU A 4 17.52 -15.31 24.62
CA GLU A 4 17.46 -14.33 23.53
C GLU A 4 17.10 -15.07 22.25
N ASP A 5 15.79 -15.21 22.04
CA ASP A 5 15.25 -15.39 20.70
C ASP A 5 15.65 -14.18 19.86
N PRO A 6 16.22 -14.34 18.65
CA PRO A 6 16.43 -13.22 17.73
C PRO A 6 15.11 -12.81 17.05
N ASP A 7 14.00 -12.79 17.79
CA ASP A 7 12.68 -12.33 17.36
C ASP A 7 12.50 -10.81 17.64
N ILE A 8 13.61 -10.07 17.75
CA ILE A 8 13.65 -8.60 17.76
C ILE A 8 14.10 -8.07 16.38
N ALA A 9 13.84 -8.82 15.31
CA ALA A 9 13.48 -8.18 14.07
C ALA A 9 12.12 -7.53 14.31
N VAL A 10 12.16 -6.29 14.81
CA VAL A 10 11.04 -5.34 14.90
C VAL A 10 9.93 -5.81 13.98
N ARG A 11 8.84 -6.39 14.53
CA ARG A 11 7.58 -6.53 13.79
C ARG A 11 7.13 -5.10 13.53
N ALA A 12 7.72 -4.47 12.52
CA ALA A 12 7.31 -3.19 12.02
C ALA A 12 5.86 -3.43 11.63
N LYS A 13 4.94 -2.96 12.48
CA LYS A 13 3.52 -3.15 12.26
C LYS A 13 3.27 -2.54 10.90
N LEU A 14 2.95 -3.40 9.94
CA LEU A 14 2.67 -2.94 8.60
C LEU A 14 1.57 -1.88 8.71
N PRO A 15 1.65 -0.79 7.92
CA PRO A 15 0.59 0.20 7.90
C PRO A 15 -0.77 -0.45 7.65
N PRO A 16 -1.87 0.13 8.15
CA PRO A 16 -3.20 -0.39 7.88
C PRO A 16 -3.46 -0.55 6.37
N PRO A 17 -4.10 -1.65 5.93
CA PRO A 17 -4.48 -1.78 4.53
C PRO A 17 -5.48 -0.69 4.11
N ILE A 18 -5.32 -0.17 2.90
CA ILE A 18 -6.25 0.78 2.29
C ILE A 18 -7.15 0.01 1.33
N PHE A 19 -8.46 0.30 1.38
CA PHE A 19 -9.45 -0.28 0.47
C PHE A 19 -9.99 0.81 -0.45
N MET A 20 -9.82 0.61 -1.76
CA MET A 20 -10.28 1.55 -2.77
C MET A 20 -11.40 0.90 -3.60
N LYS A 21 -12.53 1.57 -3.73
CA LYS A 21 -13.67 1.13 -4.55
C LYS A 21 -13.75 1.99 -5.82
N GLY A 22 -14.35 1.47 -6.89
CA GLY A 22 -14.59 2.23 -8.12
C GLY A 22 -13.35 2.47 -8.99
N ILE A 23 -12.35 1.59 -8.91
CA ILE A 23 -11.18 1.65 -9.80
C ILE A 23 -11.55 0.98 -11.13
N ASN A 24 -11.80 1.81 -12.14
CA ASN A 24 -12.19 1.34 -13.47
C ASN A 24 -10.99 0.85 -14.32
N TYR A 25 -9.77 1.32 -14.01
CA TYR A 25 -8.57 0.96 -14.75
C TYR A 25 -7.42 0.56 -13.82
N PHE A 26 -7.43 -0.71 -13.40
CA PHE A 26 -6.45 -1.28 -12.46
C PHE A 26 -4.99 -1.20 -12.95
N PRO A 27 -4.65 -1.50 -14.22
CA PRO A 27 -3.27 -1.44 -14.69
C PRO A 27 -2.67 -0.04 -14.59
N GLY A 28 -3.38 0.99 -15.06
CA GLY A 28 -2.89 2.37 -14.99
C GLY A 28 -2.76 2.88 -13.56
N PHE A 29 -3.72 2.52 -12.69
CA PHE A 29 -3.61 2.81 -11.27
C PHE A 29 -2.35 2.17 -10.64
N CYS A 30 -2.06 0.91 -10.96
CA CYS A 30 -0.84 0.25 -10.49
C CYS A 30 0.44 0.92 -11.02
N THR A 31 0.47 1.33 -12.29
CA THR A 31 1.61 2.08 -12.84
C THR A 31 1.85 3.37 -12.07
N SER A 32 0.79 4.16 -11.81
CA SER A 32 0.92 5.39 -11.01
C SER A 32 1.40 5.12 -9.58
N LEU A 33 1.00 4.00 -8.97
CA LEU A 33 1.53 3.60 -7.66
C LEU A 33 3.01 3.22 -7.72
N ILE A 34 3.44 2.48 -8.74
CA ILE A 34 4.85 2.14 -8.92
C ILE A 34 5.70 3.42 -9.09
N GLU A 35 5.21 4.40 -9.84
CA GLU A 35 5.90 5.69 -10.00
C GLU A 35 5.93 6.51 -8.70
N LEU A 36 4.89 6.43 -7.86
CA LEU A 36 4.77 7.21 -6.63
C LEU A 36 5.57 6.63 -5.45
N ILE A 37 5.51 5.32 -5.25
CA ILE A 37 6.03 4.65 -4.05
C ILE A 37 7.00 3.51 -4.36
N GLU A 38 7.32 3.24 -5.62
CA GLU A 38 8.15 2.11 -6.09
C GLU A 38 7.47 0.75 -5.93
N VAL A 39 7.88 -0.22 -6.76
CA VAL A 39 7.22 -1.53 -6.87
C VAL A 39 7.32 -2.37 -5.59
N ASP A 40 8.39 -2.22 -4.81
CA ASP A 40 8.66 -3.04 -3.63
C ASP A 40 7.95 -2.54 -2.36
N ASN A 41 7.40 -1.33 -2.37
CA ASN A 41 6.81 -0.72 -1.19
C ASN A 41 5.29 -0.90 -1.07
N PHE A 42 4.65 -1.63 -2.00
CA PHE A 42 3.23 -1.97 -1.87
C PHE A 42 2.84 -3.31 -2.50
N ILE A 43 1.69 -3.83 -2.06
CA ILE A 43 1.04 -5.00 -2.61
C ILE A 43 -0.41 -4.64 -2.93
N CYS A 44 -0.79 -4.79 -4.19
CA CYS A 44 -2.16 -4.65 -4.67
C CYS A 44 -2.85 -6.00 -4.81
N LYS A 45 -4.01 -6.17 -4.17
CA LYS A 45 -4.86 -7.35 -4.32
C LYS A 45 -6.27 -6.92 -4.69
N ALA A 46 -6.68 -7.20 -5.92
CA ALA A 46 -8.06 -7.02 -6.34
C ALA A 46 -8.96 -8.04 -5.61
N THR A 47 -10.08 -7.55 -5.10
CA THR A 47 -11.18 -8.37 -4.55
C THR A 47 -12.46 -8.05 -5.32
N ALA A 48 -13.55 -8.77 -5.06
CA ALA A 48 -14.81 -8.64 -5.81
C ALA A 48 -15.30 -7.19 -5.97
N ASP A 49 -15.23 -6.38 -4.90
CA ASP A 49 -15.81 -5.04 -4.88
C ASP A 49 -14.78 -3.92 -4.63
N CYS A 50 -13.54 -4.28 -4.32
CA CYS A 50 -12.52 -3.30 -3.94
C CYS A 50 -11.11 -3.76 -4.26
N LEU A 51 -10.21 -2.79 -4.41
CA LEU A 51 -8.78 -3.00 -4.46
C LEU A 51 -8.21 -2.83 -3.05
N LYS A 52 -7.56 -3.86 -2.53
CA LYS A 52 -6.81 -3.80 -1.29
C LYS A 52 -5.36 -3.45 -1.59
N ILE A 53 -4.87 -2.40 -0.94
CA ILE A 53 -3.49 -1.94 -1.05
C ILE A 53 -2.85 -2.05 0.33
N GLN A 54 -1.77 -2.80 0.42
CA GLN A 54 -0.95 -2.92 1.62
C GLN A 54 0.40 -2.27 1.34
N THR A 55 0.79 -1.26 2.11
CA THR A 55 2.13 -0.67 1.98
C THR A 55 3.11 -1.37 2.91
N ALA A 56 4.39 -1.37 2.53
CA ALA A 56 5.48 -1.97 3.31
C ALA A 56 5.95 -1.05 4.44
N ASN A 57 5.82 0.28 4.26
CA ASN A 57 6.32 1.27 5.21
C ASN A 57 5.34 2.45 5.40
N PRO A 58 5.47 3.20 6.51
CA PRO A 58 4.60 4.34 6.81
C PRO A 58 4.73 5.53 5.85
N GLU A 59 5.86 5.69 5.17
CA GLU A 59 6.10 6.78 4.22
C GLU A 59 5.29 6.57 2.94
N SER A 60 5.36 5.38 2.36
CA SER A 60 4.52 4.96 1.23
C SER A 60 3.03 5.02 1.57
N TYR A 61 2.65 4.72 2.81
CA TYR A 61 1.26 4.92 3.27
C TYR A 61 0.83 6.38 3.21
N ARG A 62 1.68 7.32 3.69
CA ARG A 62 1.39 8.76 3.64
C ARG A 62 1.31 9.24 2.21
N LEU A 63 2.27 8.86 1.36
CA LEU A 63 2.27 9.20 -0.06
C LEU A 63 0.99 8.71 -0.75
N LEU A 64 0.55 7.48 -0.46
CA LEU A 64 -0.68 6.92 -1.01
C LEU A 64 -1.96 7.61 -0.51
N ILE A 65 -2.03 8.01 0.77
CA ILE A 65 -3.18 8.76 1.31
C ILE A 65 -3.22 10.19 0.76
N HIS A 66 -2.07 10.81 0.56
CA HIS A 66 -1.94 12.14 -0.03
C HIS A 66 -2.01 12.12 -1.56
N TYR A 67 -1.90 10.94 -2.19
CA TYR A 67 -2.04 10.78 -3.63
C TYR A 67 -3.36 11.42 -4.06
N PRO A 68 -3.32 12.49 -4.88
CA PRO A 68 -4.52 13.19 -5.29
C PRO A 68 -5.49 12.21 -5.94
N LYS A 69 -6.78 12.36 -5.66
CA LYS A 69 -7.84 11.79 -6.49
C LYS A 69 -7.90 12.49 -7.87
N GLU A 70 -6.76 12.75 -8.51
CA GLU A 70 -6.70 13.38 -9.83
C GLU A 70 -7.37 12.52 -10.91
N HIS A 71 -7.58 11.23 -10.63
CA HIS A 71 -8.45 10.36 -11.43
C HIS A 71 -9.97 10.56 -11.20
N ASN A 72 -10.38 11.53 -10.37
CA ASN A 72 -11.78 12.00 -10.22
C ASN A 72 -11.92 13.52 -10.47
N ALA A 73 -10.94 14.16 -11.11
CA ALA A 73 -11.09 15.53 -11.60
C ALA A 73 -11.70 15.50 -13.01
N LYS A 74 -13.04 15.42 -13.04
CA LYS A 74 -14.00 15.67 -14.14
C LYS A 74 -13.78 15.00 -15.51
#